data_AF-A0A4Q0J2M2-F1
#
_entry.id   AF-A0A4Q0J2M2-F1
#
_cell.length_a   1.000
_cell.length_b   1.000
_cell.length_c   1.000
_cell.angle_alpha   90.00
_cell.angle_beta   90.00
_cell.angle_gamma   90.00
#
_symmetry.space_group_name_H-M   'P 1'
#
loop_
_entity.id
_entity.type
_entity.pdbx_description
1 polymer ?
#
loop_
_entity_poly.entity_id
_entity_poly.type
_entity_poly.pdbx_seq_one_letter_code
_entity_poly.pdbx_strand_id
1 'polypeptide(L)'
;MRTKNFITAAAVATLVATGFSAQARSACLNGGNPGIVMSGSQNYESIPAEAKRFIYRHFKDVGISKCEQYFAKGKYEVELSNGVDIEFNTKGDVTEIDAPDNAFLAPSVVKDLLHRSAYSHLEKDGLEAKVESIEFKKGRAVEVEVSIPDPDTFIFDIDGNFIAIQD
;
A
#
# COMPACT_ATOMS: atom_id res chain seq x y z
N MET A 1 41.42 -30.46 69.86
CA MET A 1 40.06 -29.91 70.00
C MET A 1 39.90 -28.84 68.93
N ARG A 2 38.95 -28.78 68.01
CA ARG A 2 37.64 -29.42 67.83
C ARG A 2 37.39 -29.44 66.31
N THR A 3 37.01 -30.59 65.78
CA THR A 3 36.49 -30.82 64.43
C THR A 3 35.16 -30.09 64.22
N LYS A 4 34.86 -29.71 62.97
CA LYS A 4 33.50 -29.59 62.42
C LYS A 4 33.53 -29.80 60.90
N ASN A 5 33.11 -30.98 60.47
CA ASN A 5 32.67 -31.29 59.12
C ASN A 5 31.21 -30.86 58.99
N PHE A 6 30.81 -30.30 57.84
CA PHE A 6 29.45 -30.37 57.34
C PHE A 6 29.46 -30.60 55.82
N ILE A 7 28.50 -31.42 55.39
CA ILE A 7 28.39 -32.10 54.09
C ILE A 7 27.28 -31.40 53.27
N THR A 8 27.39 -31.52 51.94
CA THR A 8 26.32 -31.63 50.91
C THR A 8 25.70 -30.38 50.27
N ALA A 9 25.85 -30.33 48.93
CA ALA A 9 24.80 -30.36 47.87
C ALA A 9 25.17 -29.36 46.74
N ALA A 10 25.76 -29.81 45.62
CA ALA A 10 25.10 -30.33 44.42
C ALA A 10 24.16 -29.33 43.71
N ALA A 11 24.63 -28.74 42.60
CA ALA A 11 23.95 -28.70 41.30
C ALA A 11 24.80 -27.89 40.29
N VAL A 12 25.47 -28.61 39.40
CA VAL A 12 26.01 -28.06 38.15
C VAL A 12 24.85 -27.98 37.16
N ALA A 13 24.59 -26.80 36.61
CA ALA A 13 23.72 -26.64 35.46
C ALA A 13 24.45 -25.79 34.42
N THR A 14 25.25 -26.47 33.61
CA THR A 14 25.75 -25.98 32.32
C THR A 14 24.57 -25.91 31.36
N LEU A 15 24.21 -24.72 30.89
CA LEU A 15 23.33 -24.56 29.75
C LEU A 15 24.16 -24.16 28.54
N VAL A 16 24.48 -25.16 27.73
CA VAL A 16 24.91 -25.00 26.34
C VAL A 16 23.63 -24.89 25.53
N ALA A 17 23.21 -23.67 25.19
CA ALA A 17 22.17 -23.48 24.18
C ALA A 17 22.84 -23.39 22.80
N THR A 18 22.89 -24.55 22.16
CA THR A 18 23.18 -24.76 20.76
C THR A 18 22.29 -23.91 19.85
N GLY A 19 22.82 -23.58 18.68
CA GLY A 19 22.30 -22.62 17.71
C GLY A 19 20.79 -22.62 17.46
N PHE A 20 20.25 -21.41 17.33
CA PHE A 20 19.07 -21.18 16.54
C PHE A 20 19.50 -20.98 15.08
N SER A 21 19.47 -22.06 14.31
CA SER A 21 19.21 -21.95 12.88
C SER A 21 17.77 -21.46 12.75
N ALA A 22 17.58 -20.23 12.25
CA ALA A 22 16.28 -19.75 11.80
C ALA A 22 15.89 -20.59 10.57
N GLN A 23 15.23 -21.71 10.84
CA GLN A 23 14.71 -22.60 9.83
C GLN A 23 13.44 -21.98 9.25
N ALA A 24 13.55 -21.44 8.04
CA ALA A 24 12.39 -21.10 7.23
C ALA A 24 11.61 -22.39 6.93
N ARG A 25 10.39 -22.54 7.49
CA ARG A 25 9.34 -23.41 6.97
C ARG A 25 7.95 -22.83 7.26
N SER A 26 7.19 -22.77 6.18
CA SER A 26 5.84 -22.26 6.02
C SER A 26 4.80 -22.96 6.88
N ALA A 27 3.74 -22.22 7.26
CA ALA A 27 2.41 -22.77 7.47
C ALA A 27 1.36 -21.72 7.09
N CYS A 28 0.47 -22.14 6.21
CA CYS A 28 -0.58 -21.34 5.58
C CYS A 28 -1.82 -21.18 6.50
N LEU A 29 -2.61 -20.17 6.15
CA LEU A 29 -4.05 -19.97 6.41
C LEU A 29 -4.48 -19.41 7.78
N ASN A 30 -5.02 -18.19 7.75
CA ASN A 30 -6.27 -17.84 8.45
C ASN A 30 -7.00 -16.69 7.76
N GLY A 31 -8.29 -16.90 7.48
CA GLY A 31 -9.28 -15.84 7.22
C GLY A 31 -9.65 -15.65 5.75
N GLY A 32 -10.78 -16.20 5.34
CA GLY A 32 -11.25 -16.22 3.95
C GLY A 32 -11.37 -14.83 3.32
N ASN A 33 -10.78 -14.69 2.14
CA ASN A 33 -11.13 -13.62 1.21
C ASN A 33 -11.81 -14.26 -0.01
N PRO A 34 -13.07 -13.92 -0.31
CA PRO A 34 -13.68 -14.31 -1.57
C PRO A 34 -12.98 -13.56 -2.72
N GLY A 35 -12.68 -14.29 -3.80
CA GLY A 35 -12.79 -13.72 -5.15
C GLY A 35 -11.55 -13.28 -5.94
N ILE A 36 -10.32 -13.31 -5.42
CA ILE A 36 -9.16 -12.99 -6.28
C ILE A 36 -8.83 -14.22 -7.14
N VAL A 37 -9.38 -14.26 -8.36
CA VAL A 37 -8.95 -15.21 -9.40
C VAL A 37 -7.52 -14.86 -9.81
N MET A 38 -6.56 -15.59 -9.25
CA MET A 38 -5.14 -15.38 -9.49
C MET A 38 -4.74 -15.95 -10.85
N SER A 39 -4.83 -15.12 -11.89
CA SER A 39 -4.25 -15.43 -13.21
C SER A 39 -3.05 -14.51 -13.45
N GLY A 40 -1.92 -14.81 -12.81
CA GLY A 40 -0.61 -14.34 -13.29
C GLY A 40 0.09 -13.21 -12.53
N SER A 41 0.43 -13.38 -11.25
CA SER A 41 1.66 -12.74 -10.76
C SER A 41 2.23 -13.49 -9.54
N GLN A 42 3.48 -13.95 -9.65
CA GLN A 42 4.22 -14.57 -8.55
C GLN A 42 4.60 -13.55 -7.45
N ASN A 43 4.28 -12.27 -7.60
CA ASN A 43 4.79 -11.20 -6.75
C ASN A 43 3.75 -10.51 -5.85
N TYR A 44 2.47 -10.89 -5.89
CA TYR A 44 1.49 -10.27 -5.00
C TYR A 44 1.77 -10.56 -3.51
N GLU A 45 2.37 -11.71 -3.19
CA GLU A 45 2.78 -11.98 -1.81
C GLU A 45 3.84 -11.00 -1.31
N SER A 46 4.68 -10.47 -2.21
CA SER A 46 5.81 -9.59 -1.89
C SER A 46 5.43 -8.11 -1.78
N ILE A 47 4.22 -7.72 -2.19
CA ILE A 47 3.76 -6.34 -1.98
C ILE A 47 3.45 -6.07 -0.50
N PRO A 48 3.69 -4.84 0.00
CA PRO A 48 3.48 -4.49 1.40
C PRO A 48 2.05 -4.73 1.88
N ALA A 49 1.89 -5.01 3.17
CA ALA A 49 0.58 -5.29 3.77
C ALA A 49 -0.39 -4.09 3.66
N GLU A 50 0.12 -2.86 3.74
CA GLU A 50 -0.68 -1.64 3.57
C GLU A 50 -1.27 -1.54 2.15
N ALA A 51 -0.47 -1.84 1.12
CA ALA A 51 -0.93 -1.87 -0.28
C ALA A 51 -2.03 -2.92 -0.48
N LYS A 52 -1.85 -4.13 0.06
CA LYS A 52 -2.88 -5.19 0.03
C LYS A 52 -4.19 -4.75 0.67
N ARG A 53 -4.10 -4.04 1.80
CA ARG A 53 -5.27 -3.49 2.49
C ARG A 53 -5.97 -2.40 1.69
N PHE A 54 -5.22 -1.53 1.03
CA PHE A 54 -5.78 -0.49 0.16
C PHE A 54 -6.57 -1.12 -0.99
N ILE A 55 -5.95 -2.08 -1.71
CA ILE A 55 -6.59 -2.81 -2.81
C ILE A 55 -7.86 -3.51 -2.32
N TYR A 56 -7.78 -4.23 -1.20
CA TYR A 56 -8.93 -4.93 -0.63
C TYR A 56 -10.10 -4.00 -0.26
N ARG A 57 -9.79 -2.81 0.27
CA ARG A 57 -10.81 -1.85 0.72
C ARG A 57 -11.60 -1.26 -0.46
N HIS A 58 -10.91 -0.92 -1.54
CA HIS A 58 -11.48 -0.12 -2.62
C HIS A 58 -11.84 -0.93 -3.86
N PHE A 59 -11.14 -2.04 -4.10
CA PHE A 59 -11.27 -2.87 -5.30
C PHE A 59 -11.62 -4.31 -4.93
N LYS A 60 -12.50 -4.45 -3.94
CA LYS A 60 -13.03 -5.74 -3.53
C LYS A 60 -13.65 -6.44 -4.74
N ASP A 61 -13.33 -7.73 -4.90
CA ASP A 61 -13.80 -8.59 -6.00
C ASP A 61 -13.21 -8.24 -7.39
N VAL A 62 -12.25 -7.31 -7.47
CA VAL A 62 -11.45 -7.07 -8.68
C VAL A 62 -10.20 -7.97 -8.66
N GLY A 63 -9.92 -8.64 -9.78
CA GLY A 63 -8.72 -9.45 -9.94
C GLY A 63 -7.46 -8.59 -10.10
N ILE A 64 -6.29 -9.21 -9.97
CA ILE A 64 -5.00 -8.57 -10.26
C ILE A 64 -4.50 -9.15 -11.57
N SER A 65 -4.29 -8.31 -12.59
CA SER A 65 -3.76 -8.70 -13.90
C SER A 65 -2.23 -8.70 -13.90
N LYS A 66 -1.61 -7.76 -13.19
CA LYS A 66 -0.15 -7.59 -13.15
C LYS A 66 0.29 -7.14 -11.76
N CYS A 67 1.46 -7.60 -11.33
CA CYS A 67 2.11 -7.07 -10.14
C CYS A 67 3.63 -7.17 -10.30
N GLU A 68 4.31 -6.01 -10.28
CA GLU A 68 5.74 -5.86 -10.51
C GLU A 68 6.42 -5.06 -9.40
N GLN A 69 7.68 -5.39 -9.12
CA GLN A 69 8.50 -4.70 -8.15
C GLN A 69 9.72 -4.09 -8.85
N TYR A 70 9.88 -2.77 -8.72
CA TYR A 70 10.99 -2.02 -9.28
C TYR A 70 12.00 -1.67 -8.18
N PHE A 71 12.90 -2.60 -7.87
CA PHE A 71 13.89 -2.44 -6.79
C PHE A 71 14.70 -1.15 -6.87
N ALA A 72 15.16 -0.75 -8.07
CA ALA A 72 15.96 0.45 -8.25
C ALA A 72 15.18 1.76 -8.01
N LYS A 73 13.86 1.74 -8.24
CA LYS A 73 12.97 2.88 -8.02
C LYS A 73 12.32 2.85 -6.63
N GLY A 74 12.40 1.73 -5.92
CA GLY A 74 11.76 1.55 -4.61
C GLY A 74 10.23 1.62 -4.70
N LYS A 75 9.65 1.07 -5.78
CA LYS A 75 8.21 1.07 -6.01
C LYS A 75 7.66 -0.29 -6.43
N TYR A 76 6.37 -0.46 -6.26
CA TYR A 76 5.57 -1.57 -6.75
C TYR A 76 4.51 -1.02 -7.69
N GLU A 77 4.21 -1.75 -8.76
CA GLU A 77 3.14 -1.45 -9.72
C GLU A 77 2.15 -2.61 -9.67
N VAL A 78 0.86 -2.30 -9.58
CA VAL A 78 -0.22 -3.27 -9.52
C VAL A 78 -1.31 -2.85 -10.49
N GLU A 79 -1.46 -3.64 -11.55
CA GLU A 79 -2.56 -3.48 -12.49
C GLU A 79 -3.69 -4.43 -12.08
N LEU A 80 -4.90 -3.88 -12.00
CA LEU A 80 -6.11 -4.61 -11.69
C LEU A 80 -6.82 -5.05 -12.97
N SER A 81 -7.57 -6.15 -12.90
CA SER A 81 -8.24 -6.74 -14.05
C SER A 81 -9.34 -5.86 -14.66
N ASN A 82 -9.73 -4.79 -13.98
CA ASN A 82 -10.66 -3.78 -14.48
C ASN A 82 -9.95 -2.59 -15.15
N GLY A 83 -8.62 -2.60 -15.24
CA GLY A 83 -7.81 -1.56 -15.89
C GLY A 83 -7.30 -0.45 -14.98
N VAL A 84 -7.55 -0.51 -13.67
CA VAL A 84 -6.94 0.44 -12.72
C VAL A 84 -5.46 0.09 -12.53
N ASP A 85 -4.57 1.08 -12.66
CA ASP A 85 -3.15 0.95 -12.33
C ASP A 85 -2.84 1.70 -11.03
N ILE A 86 -2.00 1.11 -10.19
CA ILE A 86 -1.66 1.66 -8.87
C ILE A 86 -0.17 1.47 -8.61
N GLU A 87 0.52 2.58 -8.37
CA GLU A 87 1.88 2.57 -7.87
C GLU A 87 1.91 2.72 -6.35
N PHE A 88 2.71 1.89 -5.69
CA PHE A 88 2.97 1.97 -4.26
C PHE A 88 4.45 2.18 -3.98
N ASN A 89 4.74 2.96 -2.94
CA ASN A 89 6.10 3.03 -2.39
C ASN A 89 6.47 1.75 -1.60
N THR A 90 7.71 1.68 -1.12
CA THR A 90 8.19 0.54 -0.30
C THR A 90 7.43 0.28 1.00
N LYS A 91 6.67 1.26 1.53
CA LYS A 91 5.83 1.12 2.72
C LYS A 91 4.42 0.62 2.39
N GLY A 92 4.03 0.69 1.11
CA GLY A 92 2.68 0.37 0.65
C GLY A 92 1.74 1.56 0.62
N ASP A 93 2.25 2.78 0.71
CA ASP A 93 1.43 3.97 0.46
C ASP A 93 1.33 4.20 -1.05
N VAL A 94 0.14 4.60 -1.53
CA VAL A 94 -0.08 4.95 -2.93
C VAL A 94 0.76 6.17 -3.29
N THR A 95 1.49 6.07 -4.40
CA THR A 95 2.23 7.18 -5.00
C THR A 95 1.57 7.71 -6.25
N GLU A 96 0.84 6.84 -6.96
CA GLU A 96 0.12 7.16 -8.20
C GLU A 96 -1.04 6.17 -8.34
N ILE A 97 -2.15 6.63 -8.89
CA ILE A 97 -3.28 5.77 -9.26
C ILE A 97 -3.99 6.34 -10.47
N ASP A 98 -4.19 5.49 -11.47
CA ASP A 98 -4.84 5.82 -12.73
C ASP A 98 -6.14 5.04 -12.89
N ALA A 99 -7.17 5.75 -13.34
CA ALA A 99 -8.43 5.14 -13.75
C ALA A 99 -8.23 4.32 -15.03
N PRO A 100 -9.11 3.35 -15.31
CA PRO A 100 -9.15 2.70 -16.62
C PRO A 100 -9.45 3.72 -17.72
N ASP A 101 -9.03 3.40 -18.95
CA ASP A 101 -9.34 4.21 -20.13
C ASP A 101 -10.83 4.59 -20.23
N ASN A 102 -11.10 5.88 -20.40
CA ASN A 102 -12.46 6.45 -20.50
C ASN A 102 -13.34 6.19 -19.25
N ALA A 103 -12.73 6.04 -18.07
CA ALA A 103 -13.41 5.90 -16.79
C ALA A 103 -12.80 6.84 -15.75
N PHE A 104 -13.41 6.88 -14.56
CA PHE A 104 -12.98 7.74 -13.45
C PHE A 104 -12.75 6.91 -12.19
N LEU A 105 -11.87 7.41 -11.33
CA LEU A 105 -11.71 6.87 -9.98
C LEU A 105 -13.01 7.06 -9.19
N ALA A 106 -13.37 6.04 -8.40
CA ALA A 106 -14.53 6.16 -7.53
C ALA A 106 -14.31 7.28 -6.50
N PRO A 107 -15.32 8.12 -6.20
CA PRO A 107 -15.16 9.22 -5.23
C PRO A 107 -14.68 8.77 -3.85
N SER A 108 -14.95 7.52 -3.46
CA SER A 108 -14.43 6.93 -2.22
C SER A 108 -12.91 6.74 -2.22
N VAL A 109 -12.32 6.40 -3.37
CA VAL A 109 -10.87 6.27 -3.55
C VAL A 109 -10.23 7.66 -3.49
N VAL A 110 -10.78 8.61 -4.26
CA VAL A 110 -10.33 10.00 -4.28
C VAL A 110 -10.36 10.60 -2.86
N LYS A 111 -11.43 10.34 -2.10
CA LYS A 111 -11.59 10.82 -0.72
C LYS A 111 -10.63 10.18 0.29
N ASP A 112 -10.25 8.92 0.10
CA ASP A 112 -9.32 8.21 0.98
C ASP A 112 -7.87 8.65 0.73
N LEU A 113 -7.55 9.04 -0.50
CA LEU A 113 -6.21 9.48 -0.91
C LEU A 113 -5.95 10.96 -0.66
N LEU A 114 -6.91 11.83 -0.99
CA LEU A 114 -6.73 13.27 -0.88
C LEU A 114 -6.96 13.78 0.54
N HIS A 115 -6.21 14.82 0.92
CA HIS A 115 -6.54 15.58 2.12
C HIS A 115 -7.98 16.15 2.00
N ARG A 116 -8.68 16.25 3.14
CA ARG A 116 -10.09 16.70 3.17
C ARG A 116 -10.30 18.01 2.41
N SER A 117 -9.38 18.96 2.55
CA SER A 117 -9.47 20.27 1.89
C SER A 117 -9.40 20.15 0.37
N ALA A 118 -8.52 19.28 -0.16
CA ALA A 118 -8.39 19.05 -1.60
C ALA A 118 -9.62 18.32 -2.16
N TYR A 119 -10.09 17.26 -1.49
CA TYR A 119 -11.32 16.58 -1.87
C TYR A 119 -12.52 17.54 -1.90
N SER A 120 -12.69 18.35 -0.84
CA SER A 120 -13.77 19.35 -0.77
C SER A 120 -13.59 20.51 -1.77
N HIS A 121 -12.41 20.72 -2.33
CA HIS A 121 -12.23 21.67 -3.43
C HIS A 121 -12.86 21.09 -4.70
N LEU A 122 -12.53 19.85 -5.04
CA LEU A 122 -13.07 19.15 -6.22
C LEU A 122 -14.59 18.92 -6.12
N GLU A 123 -15.07 18.55 -4.92
CA GLU A 123 -16.50 18.27 -4.66
C GLU A 123 -17.41 19.48 -4.89
N LYS A 124 -16.92 20.70 -4.62
CA LYS A 124 -17.73 21.93 -4.80
C LYS A 124 -18.14 22.16 -6.23
N ASP A 125 -17.30 21.76 -7.17
CA ASP A 125 -17.49 21.95 -8.60
C ASP A 125 -17.95 20.66 -9.30
N GLY A 126 -18.19 19.59 -8.55
CA GLY A 126 -18.60 18.27 -9.08
C GLY A 126 -17.50 17.57 -9.87
N LEU A 127 -16.23 17.85 -9.56
CA LEU A 127 -15.06 17.30 -10.24
C LEU A 127 -14.54 16.02 -9.60
N GLU A 128 -14.94 15.72 -8.35
CA GLU A 128 -14.52 14.53 -7.62
C GLU A 128 -14.95 13.21 -8.29
N ALA A 129 -15.99 13.26 -9.12
CA ALA A 129 -16.49 12.14 -9.90
C ALA A 129 -15.90 12.06 -11.33
N LYS A 130 -14.94 12.95 -11.66
CA LYS A 130 -14.27 13.04 -12.96
C LYS A 130 -12.75 12.87 -12.87
N VAL A 131 -12.24 12.42 -11.73
CA VAL A 131 -10.81 12.24 -11.52
C VAL A 131 -10.32 11.03 -12.32
N GLU A 132 -9.32 11.24 -13.15
CA GLU A 132 -8.67 10.21 -13.96
C GLU A 132 -7.38 9.72 -13.28
N SER A 133 -6.57 10.63 -12.74
CA SER A 133 -5.32 10.29 -12.06
C SER A 133 -5.10 11.09 -10.77
N ILE A 134 -4.38 10.50 -9.82
CA ILE A 134 -3.84 11.17 -8.63
C ILE A 134 -2.38 10.76 -8.46
N GLU A 135 -1.46 11.73 -8.51
CA GLU A 135 -0.03 11.51 -8.31
C GLU A 135 0.54 12.32 -7.14
N PHE A 136 1.22 11.64 -6.23
CA PHE A 136 1.91 12.24 -5.09
C PHE A 136 3.38 12.53 -5.43
N LYS A 137 3.71 13.79 -5.71
CA LYS A 137 5.06 14.24 -6.04
C LYS A 137 5.98 14.28 -4.82
N LYS A 138 6.45 13.12 -4.36
CA LYS A 138 7.47 12.93 -3.31
C LYS A 138 7.22 13.79 -2.04
N GLY A 139 5.97 13.92 -1.63
CA GLY A 139 5.58 14.70 -0.44
C GLY A 139 5.72 16.21 -0.60
N ARG A 140 5.69 16.74 -1.84
CA ARG A 140 5.73 18.18 -2.12
C ARG A 140 4.39 18.70 -2.59
N ALA A 141 3.76 17.98 -3.51
CA ALA A 141 2.48 18.32 -4.10
C ALA A 141 1.70 17.04 -4.41
N VAL A 142 0.40 17.22 -4.61
CA VAL A 142 -0.50 16.22 -5.15
C VAL A 142 -1.06 16.79 -6.45
N GLU A 143 -0.85 16.08 -7.55
CA GLU A 143 -1.41 16.39 -8.86
C GLU A 143 -2.65 15.52 -9.05
N VAL A 144 -3.74 16.14 -9.48
CA VAL A 144 -5.03 15.48 -9.71
C VAL A 144 -5.51 15.86 -11.10
N GLU A 145 -5.47 14.91 -12.01
CA GLU A 145 -5.95 15.06 -13.39
C GLU A 145 -7.45 14.74 -13.43
N VAL A 146 -8.24 15.63 -14.03
CA VAL A 146 -9.69 15.46 -14.13
C VAL A 146 -10.16 15.63 -15.57
N SER A 147 -11.20 14.91 -15.96
CA SER A 147 -11.72 14.91 -17.33
C SER A 147 -12.51 16.19 -17.66
N ILE A 148 -11.81 17.29 -17.92
CA ILE A 148 -12.34 18.58 -18.37
C ILE A 148 -11.46 19.14 -19.49
N PRO A 149 -11.95 20.11 -20.29
CA PRO A 149 -11.09 20.83 -21.21
C PRO A 149 -10.01 21.60 -20.46
N ASP A 150 -8.79 21.62 -21.01
CA ASP A 150 -7.61 22.26 -20.44
C ASP A 150 -7.88 23.69 -19.90
N PRO A 151 -7.29 24.05 -18.76
CA PRO A 151 -6.39 23.24 -17.93
C PRO A 151 -7.15 22.24 -17.06
N ASP A 152 -6.60 21.03 -16.90
CA ASP A 152 -7.29 19.88 -16.31
C ASP A 152 -6.55 19.24 -15.11
N THR A 153 -5.31 19.68 -14.86
CA THR A 153 -4.47 19.15 -13.79
C THR A 153 -4.45 20.09 -12.60
N PHE A 154 -5.14 19.69 -11.52
CA PHE A 154 -5.18 20.44 -10.26
C PHE A 154 -4.01 20.08 -9.37
N ILE A 155 -3.29 21.09 -8.88
CA ILE A 155 -2.14 20.90 -8.00
C ILE A 155 -2.49 21.40 -6.60
N PHE A 156 -2.31 20.53 -5.62
CA PHE A 156 -2.46 20.81 -4.20
C PHE A 156 -1.13 20.66 -3.46
N ASP A 157 -0.96 21.37 -2.36
CA ASP A 157 0.09 21.02 -1.39
C ASP A 157 -0.29 19.78 -0.57
N ILE A 158 0.62 19.32 0.29
CA ILE A 158 0.40 18.16 1.16
C ILE A 158 -0.71 18.36 2.21
N ASP A 159 -1.06 19.61 2.53
CA ASP A 159 -2.14 19.98 3.44
C ASP A 159 -3.48 20.14 2.68
N GLY A 160 -3.48 19.85 1.38
CA GLY A 160 -4.64 19.93 0.49
C GLY A 160 -5.06 21.35 0.14
N ASN A 161 -4.19 22.34 0.31
CA ASN A 161 -4.45 23.69 -0.19
C ASN A 161 -4.20 23.72 -1.70
N PHE A 162 -5.13 24.32 -2.44
CA PHE A 162 -4.99 24.50 -3.88
C PHE A 162 -3.83 25.46 -4.18
N ILE A 163 -2.93 25.04 -5.07
CA ILE A 163 -1.78 25.83 -5.53
C ILE A 163 -2.06 26.42 -6.91
N ALA A 164 -2.40 25.57 -7.87
CA ALA A 164 -2.53 25.94 -9.28
C ALA A 164 -3.34 24.90 -10.07
N ILE A 165 -3.77 25.26 -11.27
CA ILE A 165 -4.27 24.34 -12.29
C ILE A 165 -3.40 24.51 -13.54
N GLN A 166 -3.05 23.40 -14.22
CA GLN A 166 -2.13 23.37 -15.36
C GLN A 166 -2.68 22.49 -16.48
N ASP A 167 -2.13 22.69 -17.68
CA ASP A 167 -2.28 21.83 -18.85
C ASP A 167 -1.30 20.64 -18.79
#